data_AF-A0A922CZT7-F1
#
_entry.id   AF-A0A922CZT7-F1
#
_cell.length_a   1.000
_cell.length_b   1.000
_cell.length_c   1.000
_cell.angle_alpha   90.00
_cell.angle_beta   90.00
_cell.angle_gamma   90.00
#
_symmetry.space_group_name_H-M   'P 1'
#
loop_
_entity.id
_entity.type
_entity.pdbx_description
1 polymer ?
#
loop_
_entity_poly.entity_id
_entity_poly.type
_entity_poly.pdbx_seq_one_letter_code
_entity_poly.pdbx_strand_id
1 'polypeptide(L)'
;MLVKSLFTSIVRCRTYNLLQITSRTMSAVPLSLETLKKFQNDFYGDPKNELAQNVCTRFDPFEVAISRKKADCTLHNYNIKVESEGKPVTNQEHSGRCWLFAALNVMRLPFMKKYAIEEFEFSQSYLFFWDKIERSHYWLNNIVITAKEGEQLDGRLLNFLLKDPINDGGQWDMIVNLVNKYGVMPKKCFPESFSSKRSLHMNALIKTKLREYAKQLRDKVAAKASYEEIQATINKQIAVIYNIVATCLGTPPEKFTFEFYNKEKAYNSFGPLTPKDHDYRLVFNTEVQIGLEKKDRLLYGDSCMTHAMVFTAVGTDEQGNPLKFRVENSYGDKEYDKGYLLLTEPWFREFVFEVVIDKKYVPSEVLDVFKQEAIVLPAWDPMGTLACPVCSKE
;
A
#
# COMPACT_ATOMS: atom_id res chain seq x y z
N MET A 1 14.64 37.69 50.98
CA MET A 1 15.47 36.77 51.79
C MET A 1 15.02 35.38 51.41
N LEU A 2 15.94 34.48 51.00
CA LEU A 2 15.65 33.37 50.06
C LEU A 2 15.14 33.92 48.69
N VAL A 3 15.53 33.43 47.52
CA VAL A 3 16.20 32.17 47.14
C VAL A 3 17.60 32.45 46.54
N LYS A 4 18.66 32.10 47.28
CA LYS A 4 20.08 32.06 46.81
C LYS A 4 20.84 30.94 47.54
N SER A 5 20.38 29.69 47.45
CA SER A 5 20.98 28.56 48.20
C SER A 5 20.70 27.18 47.60
N LEU A 6 20.81 27.01 46.28
CA LEU A 6 20.49 25.71 45.63
C LEU A 6 21.27 25.44 44.32
N PHE A 7 22.48 25.98 44.19
CA PHE A 7 23.31 25.86 42.97
C PHE A 7 24.72 25.27 43.19
N THR A 8 24.94 24.58 44.32
CA THR A 8 26.24 24.01 44.70
C THR A 8 26.09 22.66 45.41
N SER A 9 25.73 21.59 44.67
CA SER A 9 25.85 20.19 45.17
C SER A 9 25.84 19.08 44.10
N ILE A 10 25.29 19.28 42.88
CA ILE A 10 25.01 18.15 41.94
C ILE A 10 25.66 18.33 40.55
N VAL A 11 26.98 18.57 40.49
CA VAL A 11 27.81 18.22 39.30
C VAL A 11 29.20 17.73 39.73
N ARG A 12 29.28 16.50 40.23
CA ARG A 12 30.54 15.72 40.30
C ARG A 12 30.32 14.26 39.92
N CYS A 13 29.48 14.03 38.91
CA CYS A 13 29.40 12.73 38.27
C CYS A 13 30.70 12.48 37.49
N ARG A 14 31.30 11.28 37.64
CA ARG A 14 32.44 10.88 36.81
C ARG A 14 31.98 10.78 35.37
N THR A 15 32.71 11.39 34.44
CA THR A 15 32.58 11.12 33.01
C THR A 15 33.01 9.68 32.74
N TYR A 16 32.05 8.77 32.71
CA TYR A 16 32.21 7.52 31.98
C TYR A 16 32.46 7.86 30.51
N ASN A 17 33.29 7.07 29.83
CA ASN A 17 33.47 7.17 28.38
C ASN A 17 32.21 6.68 27.66
N LEU A 18 31.17 7.52 27.65
CA LEU A 18 30.10 7.44 26.67
C LEU A 18 30.72 7.53 25.29
N LEU A 19 30.29 6.62 24.41
CA LEU A 19 30.77 6.51 23.03
C LEU A 19 30.79 7.87 22.36
N GLN A 20 31.91 8.22 21.71
CA GLN A 20 31.98 9.37 20.81
C GLN A 20 31.14 9.10 19.56
N ILE A 21 29.82 9.25 19.69
CA ILE A 21 28.95 9.51 18.55
C ILE A 21 29.50 10.79 17.91
N THR A 22 29.97 10.70 16.67
CA THR A 22 30.48 11.84 15.91
C THR A 22 29.31 12.78 15.61
N SER A 23 29.04 13.67 16.54
CA SER A 23 28.12 14.80 16.34
C SER A 23 28.66 15.63 15.17
N ARG A 24 28.07 15.46 13.99
CA ARG A 24 28.14 16.46 12.94
C ARG A 24 27.60 17.74 13.56
N THR A 25 28.42 18.80 13.59
CA THR A 25 28.05 20.10 14.16
C THR A 25 26.94 20.75 13.35
N MET A 26 25.70 20.33 13.62
CA MET A 26 24.50 20.99 13.13
C MET A 26 24.47 22.44 13.64
N SER A 27 23.87 23.34 12.87
CA SER A 27 23.81 24.76 13.26
C SER A 27 23.12 24.91 14.62
N ALA A 28 23.86 25.44 15.58
CA ALA A 28 23.35 25.80 16.90
C ALA A 28 22.85 27.26 16.96
N VAL A 29 22.78 27.96 15.82
CA VAL A 29 22.32 29.36 15.74
C VAL A 29 20.78 29.37 15.70
N PRO A 30 20.10 29.91 16.74
CA PRO A 30 18.64 30.03 16.72
C PRO A 30 18.19 31.19 15.81
N LEU A 31 16.93 31.14 15.37
CA LEU A 31 16.28 32.29 14.73
C LEU A 31 16.26 33.49 15.69
N SER A 32 16.72 34.65 15.22
CA SER A 32 16.74 35.87 16.05
C SER A 32 15.33 36.47 16.16
N LEU A 33 15.04 37.10 17.31
CA LEU A 33 13.75 37.79 17.53
C LEU A 33 13.53 38.94 16.53
N GLU A 34 14.61 39.57 16.06
CA GLU A 34 14.59 40.58 14.99
C GLU A 34 14.15 39.96 13.65
N THR A 35 14.73 38.81 13.28
CA THR A 35 14.36 38.08 12.05
C THR A 35 12.90 37.63 12.11
N LEU A 36 12.46 37.08 13.25
CA LEU A 36 11.06 36.68 13.46
C LEU A 36 10.09 37.86 13.38
N LYS A 37 10.45 39.03 13.95
CA LYS A 37 9.65 40.24 13.84
C LYS A 37 9.63 40.79 12.41
N LYS A 38 10.73 40.67 11.66
CA LYS A 38 10.75 40.98 10.23
C LYS A 38 9.80 40.06 9.46
N PHE A 39 9.87 38.73 9.67
CA PHE A 39 8.96 37.78 9.02
C PHE A 39 7.49 38.07 9.34
N GLN A 40 7.17 38.46 10.57
CA GLN A 40 5.80 38.86 10.93
C GLN A 40 5.35 40.12 10.18
N ASN A 41 6.21 41.14 10.10
CA ASN A 41 5.93 42.37 9.35
C ASN A 41 5.81 42.11 7.83
N ASP A 42 6.71 41.27 7.27
CA ASP A 42 6.67 40.85 5.86
C ASP A 42 5.37 40.08 5.56
N PHE A 43 4.92 39.21 6.47
CA PHE A 43 3.70 38.44 6.35
C PHE A 43 2.46 39.34 6.28
N TYR A 44 2.25 40.20 7.27
CA TYR A 44 1.13 41.16 7.29
C TYR A 44 1.29 42.32 6.27
N GLY A 45 2.40 42.38 5.53
CA GLY A 45 2.62 43.30 4.43
C GLY A 45 1.94 42.91 3.11
N ASP A 46 1.56 41.64 2.91
CA ASP A 46 0.72 41.21 1.78
C ASP A 46 -0.69 40.84 2.30
N PRO A 47 -1.77 41.55 1.90
CA PRO A 47 -3.13 41.24 2.34
C PRO A 47 -3.62 39.84 1.92
N LYS A 48 -2.95 39.17 0.96
CA LYS A 48 -3.23 37.76 0.64
C LYS A 48 -2.84 36.81 1.78
N ASN A 49 -1.77 37.12 2.51
CA ASN A 49 -1.32 36.31 3.64
C ASN A 49 -2.32 36.40 4.80
N GLU A 50 -2.83 37.61 5.08
CA GLU A 50 -3.88 37.82 6.06
C GLU A 50 -5.21 37.16 5.63
N LEU A 51 -5.60 37.27 4.36
CA LEU A 51 -6.75 36.56 3.82
C LEU A 51 -6.61 35.03 3.96
N ALA A 52 -5.47 34.46 3.58
CA ALA A 52 -5.18 33.04 3.71
C ALA A 52 -5.17 32.60 5.18
N GLN A 53 -4.59 33.39 6.08
CA GLN A 53 -4.59 33.13 7.53
C GLN A 53 -6.03 33.08 8.07
N ASN A 54 -6.89 34.03 7.71
CA ASN A 54 -8.28 34.09 8.19
C ASN A 54 -9.15 32.90 7.73
N VAL A 55 -8.80 32.23 6.62
CA VAL A 55 -9.53 31.06 6.12
C VAL A 55 -8.89 29.75 6.58
N CYS A 56 -7.57 29.56 6.40
CA CYS A 56 -6.86 28.33 6.75
C CYS A 56 -6.65 28.11 8.26
N THR A 57 -6.99 29.08 9.11
CA THR A 57 -7.14 28.86 10.57
C THR A 57 -8.51 28.31 10.96
N ARG A 58 -9.43 28.16 10.00
CA ARG A 58 -10.82 27.73 10.23
C ARG A 58 -11.27 26.53 9.37
N PHE A 59 -10.59 26.30 8.25
CA PHE A 59 -10.90 25.27 7.26
C PHE A 59 -9.61 24.59 6.77
N ASP A 60 -9.74 23.39 6.20
CA ASP A 60 -8.59 22.65 5.68
C ASP A 60 -7.90 23.38 4.50
N PRO A 61 -6.55 23.49 4.47
CA PRO A 61 -5.85 24.19 3.40
C PRO A 61 -6.02 23.61 2.00
N PHE A 62 -6.25 22.30 1.83
CA PHE A 62 -6.49 21.70 0.51
C PHE A 62 -7.89 22.03 0.00
N GLU A 63 -8.92 21.92 0.85
CA GLU A 63 -10.29 22.34 0.53
C GLU A 63 -10.35 23.83 0.14
N VAL A 64 -9.64 24.69 0.88
CA VAL A 64 -9.51 26.13 0.58
C VAL A 64 -8.74 26.39 -0.72
N ALA A 65 -7.80 25.52 -1.08
CA ALA A 65 -7.03 25.61 -2.33
C ALA A 65 -7.77 25.05 -3.57
N ILE A 66 -8.98 24.49 -3.43
CA ILE A 66 -9.76 23.99 -4.57
C ILE A 66 -10.11 25.15 -5.51
N SER A 67 -9.43 25.17 -6.66
CA SER A 67 -9.69 26.17 -7.70
C SER A 67 -11.07 25.93 -8.33
N ARG A 68 -12.09 26.68 -7.87
CA ARG A 68 -13.47 26.57 -8.36
C ARG A 68 -13.56 26.61 -9.90
N LYS A 69 -12.82 27.51 -10.55
CA LYS A 69 -12.71 27.60 -12.02
C LYS A 69 -12.24 26.29 -12.70
N LYS A 70 -11.35 25.52 -12.05
CA LYS A 70 -10.97 24.19 -12.56
C LYS A 70 -12.10 23.19 -12.34
N ALA A 71 -12.68 23.16 -11.13
CA ALA A 71 -13.77 22.25 -10.77
C ALA A 71 -15.02 22.40 -11.66
N ASP A 72 -15.41 23.63 -12.00
CA ASP A 72 -16.52 23.93 -12.93
C ASP A 72 -16.32 23.34 -14.34
N CYS A 73 -15.06 23.05 -14.73
CA CYS A 73 -14.70 22.46 -16.02
C CYS A 73 -14.40 20.95 -15.93
N THR A 74 -14.46 20.34 -14.75
CA THR A 74 -14.11 18.92 -14.51
C THR A 74 -15.26 17.99 -14.96
N LEU A 75 -15.41 17.81 -16.28
CA LEU A 75 -16.47 16.97 -16.85
C LEU A 75 -16.05 15.49 -16.94
N HIS A 76 -16.79 14.61 -16.28
CA HIS A 76 -16.57 13.15 -16.26
C HIS A 76 -17.06 12.42 -17.54
N ASN A 77 -16.90 13.06 -18.69
CA ASN A 77 -17.20 12.50 -20.01
C ASN A 77 -15.91 12.13 -20.77
N TYR A 78 -15.91 10.96 -21.41
CA TYR A 78 -14.75 10.32 -22.04
C TYR A 78 -15.20 9.67 -23.36
N ASN A 79 -14.36 9.70 -24.40
CA ASN A 79 -14.68 9.16 -25.73
C ASN A 79 -14.33 7.68 -25.90
N ILE A 80 -13.29 7.20 -25.21
CA ILE A 80 -12.90 5.77 -25.20
C ILE A 80 -13.15 5.21 -23.79
N LYS A 81 -13.91 4.11 -23.70
CA LYS A 81 -14.31 3.49 -22.43
C LYS A 81 -14.20 1.96 -22.53
N VAL A 82 -14.04 1.29 -21.39
CA VAL A 82 -14.37 -0.15 -21.30
C VAL A 82 -15.86 -0.36 -21.53
N GLU A 83 -16.22 -1.53 -22.04
CA GLU A 83 -17.60 -1.90 -22.39
C GLU A 83 -18.57 -1.90 -21.19
N SER A 84 -18.06 -2.20 -20.00
CA SER A 84 -18.81 -2.15 -18.74
C SER A 84 -17.89 -1.90 -17.56
N GLU A 85 -18.26 -1.00 -16.66
CA GLU A 85 -17.59 -0.81 -15.36
C GLU A 85 -18.11 -1.81 -14.31
N GLY A 86 -17.36 -1.99 -13.22
CA GLY A 86 -17.69 -2.97 -12.18
C GLY A 86 -18.87 -2.55 -11.29
N LYS A 87 -19.65 -3.55 -10.83
CA LYS A 87 -20.72 -3.36 -9.83
C LYS A 87 -20.68 -4.45 -8.74
N PRO A 88 -20.94 -4.12 -7.46
CA PRO A 88 -21.02 -2.77 -6.90
C PRO A 88 -19.64 -2.09 -6.89
N VAL A 89 -19.58 -0.79 -6.62
CA VAL A 89 -18.31 -0.11 -6.31
C VAL A 89 -17.76 -0.67 -5.00
N THR A 90 -16.47 -0.99 -4.98
CA THR A 90 -15.86 -1.72 -3.86
C THR A 90 -15.34 -0.78 -2.77
N ASN A 91 -15.31 -1.26 -1.51
CA ASN A 91 -14.71 -0.53 -0.39
C ASN A 91 -13.78 -1.44 0.43
N GLN A 92 -12.53 -1.03 0.63
CA GLN A 92 -11.53 -1.74 1.44
C GLN A 92 -11.59 -1.39 2.95
N GLU A 93 -12.31 -0.33 3.31
CA GLU A 93 -12.36 0.29 4.65
C GLU A 93 -10.94 0.57 5.20
N HIS A 94 -10.74 0.53 6.52
CA HIS A 94 -9.46 0.87 7.15
C HIS A 94 -8.46 -0.30 7.08
N SER A 95 -8.06 -0.64 5.86
CA SER A 95 -7.05 -1.66 5.55
C SER A 95 -6.24 -1.28 4.30
N GLY A 96 -4.96 -1.64 4.24
CA GLY A 96 -4.08 -1.32 3.11
C GLY A 96 -4.20 -2.29 1.93
N ARG A 97 -5.42 -2.76 1.63
CA ARG A 97 -5.67 -3.86 0.67
C ARG A 97 -5.89 -3.41 -0.78
N CYS A 98 -5.67 -2.14 -1.11
CA CYS A 98 -5.96 -1.56 -2.42
C CYS A 98 -5.45 -2.38 -3.61
N TRP A 99 -4.23 -2.90 -3.54
CA TRP A 99 -3.62 -3.79 -4.54
C TRP A 99 -4.48 -5.03 -4.86
N LEU A 100 -5.04 -5.69 -3.83
CA LEU A 100 -5.98 -6.81 -4.00
C LEU A 100 -7.32 -6.34 -4.60
N PHE A 101 -7.83 -5.19 -4.17
CA PHE A 101 -9.08 -4.64 -4.70
C PHE A 101 -8.96 -4.25 -6.17
N ALA A 102 -7.89 -3.55 -6.57
CA ALA A 102 -7.66 -3.13 -7.94
C ALA A 102 -7.54 -4.33 -8.90
N ALA A 103 -6.70 -5.32 -8.58
CA ALA A 103 -6.56 -6.51 -9.42
C ALA A 103 -7.88 -7.31 -9.53
N LEU A 104 -8.63 -7.47 -8.43
CA LEU A 104 -9.91 -8.16 -8.46
C LEU A 104 -11.01 -7.35 -9.18
N ASN A 105 -10.94 -6.02 -9.19
CA ASN A 105 -11.81 -5.14 -9.96
C ASN A 105 -11.54 -5.24 -11.48
N VAL A 106 -10.28 -5.42 -11.88
CA VAL A 106 -9.93 -5.79 -13.28
C VAL A 106 -10.45 -7.19 -13.62
N MET A 107 -10.16 -8.18 -12.79
CA MET A 107 -10.52 -9.59 -13.04
C MET A 107 -12.04 -9.83 -13.11
N ARG A 108 -12.85 -9.06 -12.39
CA ARG A 108 -14.32 -9.27 -12.39
C ARG A 108 -15.00 -8.87 -13.69
N LEU A 109 -14.49 -7.89 -14.46
CA LEU A 109 -15.15 -7.41 -15.67
C LEU A 109 -15.35 -8.51 -16.73
N PRO A 110 -14.32 -9.27 -17.17
CA PRO A 110 -14.52 -10.38 -18.10
C PRO A 110 -15.35 -11.53 -17.50
N PHE A 111 -15.28 -11.76 -16.18
CA PHE A 111 -16.08 -12.78 -15.50
C PHE A 111 -17.58 -12.43 -15.51
N MET A 112 -17.93 -11.20 -15.14
CA MET A 112 -19.29 -10.66 -15.18
C MET A 112 -19.87 -10.69 -16.60
N LYS A 113 -19.07 -10.32 -17.60
CA LYS A 113 -19.46 -10.41 -19.01
C LYS A 113 -19.70 -11.85 -19.45
N LYS A 114 -18.77 -12.78 -19.17
CA LYS A 114 -18.84 -14.20 -19.58
C LYS A 114 -20.09 -14.90 -19.05
N TYR A 115 -20.51 -14.59 -17.82
CA TYR A 115 -21.63 -15.26 -17.14
C TYR A 115 -22.89 -14.40 -17.00
N ALA A 116 -22.98 -13.29 -17.74
CA ALA A 116 -24.12 -12.35 -17.73
C ALA A 116 -24.57 -11.92 -16.31
N ILE A 117 -23.61 -11.68 -15.41
CA ILE A 117 -23.88 -11.26 -14.02
C ILE A 117 -23.96 -9.73 -13.97
N GLU A 118 -24.94 -9.18 -13.27
CA GLU A 118 -25.03 -7.72 -13.08
C GLU A 118 -24.15 -7.19 -11.93
N GLU A 119 -24.08 -7.90 -10.80
CA GLU A 119 -23.27 -7.52 -9.64
C GLU A 119 -22.39 -8.67 -9.16
N PHE A 120 -21.09 -8.43 -9.06
CA PHE A 120 -20.13 -9.45 -8.62
C PHE A 120 -18.88 -8.83 -7.97
N GLU A 121 -18.37 -9.54 -6.97
CA GLU A 121 -17.04 -9.31 -6.39
C GLU A 121 -16.38 -10.65 -6.14
N PHE A 122 -15.08 -10.75 -6.43
CA PHE A 122 -14.23 -11.75 -5.82
C PHE A 122 -13.95 -11.37 -4.35
N SER A 123 -13.71 -12.37 -3.51
CA SER A 123 -13.41 -12.19 -2.09
C SER A 123 -12.04 -11.55 -1.91
N GLN A 124 -12.02 -10.27 -1.52
CA GLN A 124 -10.78 -9.57 -1.17
C GLN A 124 -10.22 -10.05 0.17
N SER A 125 -11.08 -10.52 1.09
CA SER A 125 -10.68 -11.17 2.34
C SER A 125 -9.98 -12.53 2.12
N TYR A 126 -10.32 -13.27 1.05
CA TYR A 126 -9.69 -14.57 0.74
C TYR A 126 -8.21 -14.45 0.38
N LEU A 127 -7.86 -13.54 -0.54
CA LEU A 127 -6.45 -13.31 -0.90
C LEU A 127 -5.69 -12.67 0.27
N PHE A 128 -6.35 -11.82 1.07
CA PHE A 128 -5.76 -11.22 2.26
C PHE A 128 -5.42 -12.24 3.35
N PHE A 129 -6.28 -13.25 3.57
CA PHE A 129 -6.03 -14.38 4.47
C PHE A 129 -4.73 -15.10 4.11
N TRP A 130 -4.57 -15.48 2.84
CA TRP A 130 -3.37 -16.18 2.37
C TRP A 130 -2.13 -15.27 2.36
N ASP A 131 -2.26 -13.99 2.01
CA ASP A 131 -1.15 -13.03 2.10
C ASP A 131 -0.59 -12.93 3.53
N LYS A 132 -1.45 -12.84 4.56
CA LYS A 132 -0.96 -12.72 5.95
C LYS A 132 -0.17 -13.96 6.39
N ILE A 133 -0.54 -15.14 5.92
CA ILE A 133 0.14 -16.40 6.24
C ILE A 133 1.46 -16.53 5.45
N GLU A 134 1.40 -16.36 4.13
CA GLU A 134 2.56 -16.50 3.23
C GLU A 134 3.63 -15.44 3.51
N ARG A 135 3.23 -14.19 3.72
CA ARG A 135 4.15 -13.10 4.07
C ARG A 135 4.84 -13.34 5.40
N SER A 136 4.11 -13.87 6.38
CA SER A 136 4.70 -14.27 7.67
C SER A 136 5.74 -15.40 7.48
N HIS A 137 5.43 -16.41 6.65
CA HIS A 137 6.34 -17.52 6.37
C HIS A 137 7.60 -17.05 5.60
N TYR A 138 7.41 -16.24 4.56
CA TYR A 138 8.49 -15.61 3.80
C TYR A 138 9.38 -14.75 4.71
N TRP A 139 8.78 -13.92 5.57
CA TRP A 139 9.51 -13.02 6.46
C TRP A 139 10.34 -13.78 7.50
N LEU A 140 9.79 -14.82 8.14
CA LEU A 140 10.54 -15.65 9.09
C LEU A 140 11.76 -16.34 8.43
N ASN A 141 11.63 -16.79 7.19
CA ASN A 141 12.76 -17.32 6.42
C ASN A 141 13.81 -16.24 6.09
N ASN A 142 13.40 -15.01 5.77
CA ASN A 142 14.33 -13.89 5.54
C ASN A 142 15.08 -13.46 6.81
N ILE A 143 14.45 -13.57 8.00
CA ILE A 143 15.17 -13.38 9.27
C ILE A 143 16.23 -14.46 9.48
N VAL A 144 15.99 -15.70 9.06
CA VAL A 144 17.00 -16.78 9.10
C VAL A 144 18.14 -16.54 8.10
N ILE A 145 17.84 -16.05 6.89
CA ILE A 145 18.83 -15.73 5.85
C ILE A 145 19.76 -14.62 6.35
N THR A 146 19.21 -13.46 6.71
CA THR A 146 19.98 -12.32 7.25
C THR A 146 20.78 -12.68 8.52
N ALA A 147 20.25 -13.56 9.38
CA ALA A 147 21.00 -14.07 10.54
C ALA A 147 22.22 -14.93 10.16
N LYS A 148 22.13 -15.72 9.09
CA LYS A 148 23.25 -16.53 8.55
C LYS A 148 24.28 -15.68 7.83
N GLU A 149 23.84 -14.60 7.19
CA GLU A 149 24.70 -13.59 6.53
C GLU A 149 25.42 -12.66 7.52
N GLY A 150 25.02 -12.69 8.81
CA GLY A 150 25.66 -11.91 9.87
C GLY A 150 25.10 -10.49 10.06
N GLU A 151 23.92 -10.18 9.52
CA GLU A 151 23.23 -8.90 9.76
C GLU A 151 23.03 -8.67 11.26
N GLN A 152 23.48 -7.51 11.73
CA GLN A 152 23.44 -7.13 13.14
C GLN A 152 22.03 -6.71 13.60
N LEU A 153 21.78 -6.70 14.90
CA LEU A 153 20.45 -6.38 15.44
C LEU A 153 20.02 -4.94 15.14
N ASP A 154 21.00 -4.03 15.14
CA ASP A 154 20.91 -2.62 14.77
C ASP A 154 21.21 -2.34 13.28
N GLY A 155 21.53 -3.39 12.50
CA GLY A 155 21.77 -3.31 11.06
C GLY A 155 20.58 -2.73 10.29
N ARG A 156 20.85 -1.92 9.26
CA ARG A 156 19.79 -1.18 8.52
C ARG A 156 18.75 -2.11 7.90
N LEU A 157 19.17 -3.26 7.38
CA LEU A 157 18.29 -4.25 6.78
C LEU A 157 17.37 -4.90 7.82
N LEU A 158 17.92 -5.38 8.93
CA LEU A 158 17.11 -6.00 9.99
C LEU A 158 16.17 -5.00 10.66
N ASN A 159 16.62 -3.76 10.93
CA ASN A 159 15.76 -2.70 11.44
C ASN A 159 14.60 -2.39 10.50
N PHE A 160 14.82 -2.38 9.18
CA PHE A 160 13.76 -2.23 8.18
C PHE A 160 12.77 -3.42 8.23
N LEU A 161 13.27 -4.66 8.21
CA LEU A 161 12.44 -5.87 8.28
C LEU A 161 11.59 -5.93 9.56
N LEU A 162 12.13 -5.46 10.69
CA LEU A 162 11.42 -5.40 11.98
C LEU A 162 10.42 -4.23 12.09
N LYS A 163 10.52 -3.19 11.25
CA LYS A 163 9.67 -1.99 11.28
C LYS A 163 8.21 -2.32 11.02
N ASP A 164 7.90 -2.96 9.89
CA ASP A 164 6.56 -3.45 9.57
C ASP A 164 6.57 -4.80 8.81
N PRO A 165 6.68 -5.92 9.55
CA PRO A 165 6.85 -7.25 8.96
C PRO A 165 5.58 -7.83 8.31
N ILE A 166 4.44 -7.16 8.47
CA ILE A 166 3.12 -7.70 8.09
C ILE A 166 2.17 -6.58 7.64
N ASN A 167 2.70 -5.58 6.95
CA ASN A 167 1.88 -4.55 6.31
C ASN A 167 0.82 -5.18 5.37
N ASP A 168 -0.32 -4.51 5.20
CA ASP A 168 -1.42 -4.98 4.35
C ASP A 168 -1.12 -4.89 2.87
N GLY A 169 -0.26 -3.92 2.52
CA GLY A 169 0.13 -3.56 1.17
C GLY A 169 0.81 -4.68 0.38
N GLY A 170 0.95 -4.56 -0.93
CA GLY A 170 1.57 -5.61 -1.73
C GLY A 170 2.06 -5.11 -3.08
N GLN A 171 2.28 -6.05 -4.00
CA GLN A 171 2.74 -5.78 -5.36
C GLN A 171 2.17 -6.80 -6.35
N TRP A 172 2.20 -6.51 -7.65
CA TRP A 172 1.55 -7.34 -8.68
C TRP A 172 1.99 -8.81 -8.62
N ASP A 173 3.29 -9.10 -8.55
CA ASP A 173 3.79 -10.48 -8.48
C ASP A 173 3.36 -11.21 -7.20
N MET A 174 3.04 -10.48 -6.12
CA MET A 174 2.45 -11.08 -4.92
C MET A 174 1.01 -11.56 -5.18
N ILE A 175 0.23 -10.81 -5.98
CA ILE A 175 -1.11 -11.23 -6.44
C ILE A 175 -0.98 -12.46 -7.34
N VAL A 176 -0.04 -12.44 -8.30
CA VAL A 176 0.23 -13.58 -9.18
C VAL A 176 0.59 -14.83 -8.38
N ASN A 177 1.45 -14.72 -7.38
CA ASN A 177 1.80 -15.84 -6.49
C ASN A 177 0.58 -16.38 -5.72
N LEU A 178 -0.24 -15.50 -5.14
CA LEU A 178 -1.44 -15.89 -4.39
C LEU A 178 -2.49 -16.55 -5.31
N VAL A 179 -2.79 -15.95 -6.46
CA VAL A 179 -3.79 -16.46 -7.42
C VAL A 179 -3.31 -17.75 -8.10
N ASN A 180 -2.04 -17.91 -8.41
CA ASN A 180 -1.52 -19.18 -8.96
C ASN A 180 -1.56 -20.32 -7.92
N LYS A 181 -1.32 -20.02 -6.64
CA LYS A 181 -1.27 -21.02 -5.57
C LYS A 181 -2.65 -21.38 -5.03
N TYR A 182 -3.53 -20.39 -4.82
CA TYR A 182 -4.82 -20.52 -4.14
C TYR A 182 -6.04 -20.16 -5.03
N GLY A 183 -5.85 -19.56 -6.20
CA GLY A 183 -6.95 -19.12 -7.06
C GLY A 183 -7.73 -17.94 -6.51
N VAL A 184 -9.01 -17.85 -6.87
CA VAL A 184 -9.95 -16.83 -6.40
C VAL A 184 -11.31 -17.46 -6.08
N MET A 185 -12.09 -16.79 -5.24
CA MET A 185 -13.39 -17.24 -4.77
C MET A 185 -14.39 -16.06 -4.77
N PRO A 186 -15.68 -16.25 -5.06
CA PRO A 186 -16.68 -15.19 -4.95
C PRO A 186 -16.85 -14.66 -3.52
N LYS A 187 -17.06 -13.35 -3.35
CA LYS A 187 -17.20 -12.68 -2.04
C LYS A 187 -18.37 -13.21 -1.20
N LYS A 188 -19.39 -13.80 -1.82
CA LYS A 188 -20.50 -14.48 -1.12
C LYS A 188 -20.09 -15.79 -0.44
N CYS A 189 -19.02 -16.44 -0.91
CA CYS A 189 -18.53 -17.72 -0.37
C CYS A 189 -17.48 -17.53 0.74
N PHE A 190 -16.80 -16.38 0.78
CA PHE A 190 -15.94 -15.95 1.88
C PHE A 190 -16.06 -14.42 2.06
N PRO A 191 -16.90 -13.94 3.00
CA PRO A 191 -17.22 -12.51 3.14
C PRO A 191 -16.12 -11.72 3.84
N GLU A 192 -16.36 -10.42 3.99
CA GLU A 192 -15.53 -9.53 4.82
C GLU A 192 -15.81 -9.74 6.32
N SER A 193 -14.74 -9.76 7.14
CA SER A 193 -14.83 -9.81 8.60
C SER A 193 -14.56 -8.42 9.21
N PHE A 194 -14.67 -8.30 10.54
CA PHE A 194 -14.22 -7.09 11.26
C PHE A 194 -12.74 -6.77 10.98
N SER A 195 -11.88 -7.80 10.95
CA SER A 195 -10.42 -7.61 10.81
C SER A 195 -9.94 -7.49 9.37
N SER A 196 -10.73 -7.87 8.36
CA SER A 196 -10.41 -7.48 6.96
C SER A 196 -10.75 -6.00 6.73
N LYS A 197 -11.83 -5.50 7.33
CA LYS A 197 -12.26 -4.09 7.30
C LYS A 197 -11.42 -3.17 8.19
N ARG A 198 -10.82 -3.69 9.28
CA ARG A 198 -9.94 -2.99 10.23
C ARG A 198 -8.80 -3.89 10.67
N SER A 199 -7.73 -3.91 9.88
CA SER A 199 -6.60 -4.83 10.04
C SER A 199 -5.69 -4.50 11.23
N LEU A 200 -5.66 -3.24 11.69
CA LEU A 200 -4.69 -2.70 12.65
C LEU A 200 -4.50 -3.58 13.89
N HIS A 201 -5.58 -4.06 14.52
CA HIS A 201 -5.50 -4.90 15.72
C HIS A 201 -4.95 -6.31 15.43
N MET A 202 -5.42 -6.97 14.36
CA MET A 202 -4.90 -8.28 13.94
C MET A 202 -3.41 -8.18 13.61
N ASN A 203 -3.04 -7.15 12.86
CA ASN A 203 -1.67 -6.87 12.49
C ASN A 203 -0.79 -6.54 13.72
N ALA A 204 -1.30 -5.84 14.74
CA ALA A 204 -0.54 -5.61 15.98
C ALA A 204 -0.20 -6.91 16.72
N LEU A 205 -1.12 -7.87 16.79
CA LEU A 205 -0.87 -9.21 17.34
C LEU A 205 0.19 -9.96 16.53
N ILE A 206 0.05 -10.00 15.21
CA ILE A 206 1.00 -10.69 14.33
C ILE A 206 2.39 -10.02 14.37
N LYS A 207 2.50 -8.68 14.35
CA LYS A 207 3.77 -7.94 14.52
C LYS A 207 4.48 -8.32 15.82
N THR A 208 3.72 -8.51 16.89
CA THR A 208 4.27 -8.90 18.20
C THR A 208 4.84 -10.31 18.15
N LYS A 209 4.08 -11.28 17.62
CA LYS A 209 4.55 -12.67 17.47
C LYS A 209 5.74 -12.78 16.50
N LEU A 210 5.71 -12.10 15.36
CA LEU A 210 6.81 -12.11 14.40
C LEU A 210 8.12 -11.56 15.00
N ARG A 211 8.08 -10.48 15.79
CA ARG A 211 9.27 -9.94 16.48
C ARG A 211 9.83 -10.89 17.54
N GLU A 212 8.97 -11.56 18.30
CA GLU A 212 9.36 -12.63 19.23
C GLU A 212 10.03 -13.81 18.49
N TYR A 213 9.41 -14.24 17.39
CA TYR A 213 9.89 -15.34 16.56
C TYR A 213 11.21 -15.02 15.85
N ALA A 214 11.41 -13.77 15.42
CA ALA A 214 12.68 -13.30 14.88
C ALA A 214 13.84 -13.43 15.88
N LYS A 215 13.60 -13.10 17.16
CA LYS A 215 14.61 -13.39 18.21
C LYS A 215 14.87 -14.89 18.34
N GLN A 216 13.83 -15.72 18.47
CA GLN A 216 13.97 -17.17 18.62
C GLN A 216 14.73 -17.82 17.45
N LEU A 217 14.51 -17.35 16.22
CA LEU A 217 15.19 -17.84 15.02
C LEU A 217 16.65 -17.36 14.95
N ARG A 218 16.93 -16.10 15.31
CA ARG A 218 18.30 -15.57 15.39
C ARG A 218 19.13 -16.27 16.47
N ASP A 219 18.53 -16.51 17.64
CA ASP A 219 19.16 -17.29 18.72
C ASP A 219 19.49 -18.73 18.24
N LYS A 220 18.60 -19.36 17.47
CA LYS A 220 18.82 -20.69 16.86
C LYS A 220 19.94 -20.70 15.81
N VAL A 221 20.03 -19.67 14.96
CA VAL A 221 21.12 -19.55 13.98
C VAL A 221 22.47 -19.33 14.68
N ALA A 222 22.51 -18.50 15.74
CA ALA A 222 23.71 -18.34 16.56
C ALA A 222 24.13 -19.64 17.27
N ALA A 223 23.16 -20.45 17.70
CA ALA A 223 23.38 -21.80 18.24
C ALA A 223 23.73 -22.86 17.17
N LYS A 224 23.84 -22.49 15.89
CA LYS A 224 24.12 -23.38 14.74
C LYS A 224 23.12 -24.54 14.57
N ALA A 225 21.84 -24.29 14.90
CA ALA A 225 20.75 -25.25 14.68
C ALA A 225 20.64 -25.67 13.20
N SER A 226 20.20 -26.90 12.95
CA SER A 226 20.08 -27.45 11.59
C SER A 226 18.99 -26.74 10.77
N TYR A 227 19.02 -26.89 9.45
CA TYR A 227 17.96 -26.36 8.58
C TYR A 227 16.59 -26.96 8.94
N GLU A 228 16.55 -28.25 9.23
CA GLU A 228 15.38 -29.02 9.62
C GLU A 228 14.84 -28.56 10.97
N GLU A 229 15.71 -28.32 11.96
CA GLU A 229 15.33 -27.76 13.27
C GLU A 229 14.75 -26.35 13.14
N ILE A 230 15.29 -25.55 12.23
CA ILE A 230 14.83 -24.19 11.95
C ILE A 230 13.46 -24.23 11.25
N GLN A 231 13.29 -25.04 10.19
CA GLN A 231 11.99 -25.18 9.51
C GLN A 231 10.92 -25.80 10.41
N ALA A 232 11.25 -26.80 11.24
CA ALA A 232 10.36 -27.34 12.25
C ALA A 232 9.97 -26.30 13.33
N THR A 233 10.78 -25.25 13.53
CA THR A 233 10.43 -24.11 14.38
C THR A 233 9.52 -23.13 13.63
N ILE A 234 9.84 -22.76 12.39
CA ILE A 234 9.01 -21.89 11.53
C ILE A 234 7.62 -22.48 11.34
N ASN A 235 7.48 -23.79 11.08
CA ASN A 235 6.18 -24.44 10.92
C ASN A 235 5.30 -24.33 12.18
N LYS A 236 5.87 -24.45 13.38
CA LYS A 236 5.16 -24.25 14.65
C LYS A 236 4.77 -22.78 14.86
N GLN A 237 5.64 -21.85 14.49
CA GLN A 237 5.39 -20.41 14.55
C GLN A 237 4.28 -20.00 13.57
N ILE A 238 4.28 -20.52 12.35
CA ILE A 238 3.25 -20.27 11.34
C ILE A 238 1.91 -20.92 11.68
N ALA A 239 1.88 -22.06 12.37
CA ALA A 239 0.62 -22.59 12.93
C ALA A 239 -0.04 -21.62 13.92
N VAL A 240 0.75 -20.89 14.73
CA VAL A 240 0.22 -19.84 15.62
C VAL A 240 -0.26 -18.62 14.83
N ILE A 241 0.47 -18.18 13.78
CA ILE A 241 0.01 -17.09 12.91
C ILE A 241 -1.29 -17.49 12.19
N TYR A 242 -1.38 -18.70 11.64
CA TYR A 242 -2.59 -19.25 11.02
C TYR A 242 -3.77 -19.18 11.98
N ASN A 243 -3.60 -19.60 13.24
CA ASN A 243 -4.66 -19.54 14.24
C ASN A 243 -5.12 -18.10 14.53
N ILE A 244 -4.22 -17.11 14.57
CA ILE A 244 -4.57 -15.69 14.71
C ILE A 244 -5.37 -15.21 13.49
N VAL A 245 -4.85 -15.44 12.27
CA VAL A 245 -5.47 -15.01 11.02
C VAL A 245 -6.85 -15.67 10.84
N ALA A 246 -6.98 -16.97 11.10
CA ALA A 246 -8.24 -17.71 11.04
C ALA A 246 -9.25 -17.29 12.11
N THR A 247 -8.81 -16.90 13.30
CA THR A 247 -9.70 -16.33 14.34
C THR A 247 -10.22 -14.95 13.91
N CYS A 248 -9.39 -14.14 13.25
CA CYS A 248 -9.74 -12.79 12.84
C CYS A 248 -10.53 -12.70 11.51
N LEU A 249 -10.32 -13.63 10.58
CA LEU A 249 -10.89 -13.61 9.23
C LEU A 249 -11.87 -14.76 8.93
N GLY A 250 -11.92 -15.80 9.76
CA GLY A 250 -12.53 -17.09 9.44
C GLY A 250 -11.57 -17.99 8.66
N THR A 251 -11.99 -19.24 8.41
CA THR A 251 -11.25 -20.19 7.57
C THR A 251 -11.90 -20.29 6.18
N PRO A 252 -11.11 -20.28 5.09
CA PRO A 252 -11.67 -20.44 3.75
C PRO A 252 -12.12 -21.89 3.50
N PRO A 253 -13.25 -22.12 2.81
CA PRO A 253 -13.70 -23.46 2.45
C PRO A 253 -12.81 -24.10 1.36
N GLU A 254 -12.49 -25.39 1.52
CA GLU A 254 -11.74 -26.17 0.53
C GLU A 254 -12.51 -26.39 -0.78
N LYS A 255 -13.84 -26.43 -0.69
CA LYS A 255 -14.78 -26.56 -1.81
C LYS A 255 -15.98 -25.66 -1.57
N PHE A 256 -16.48 -25.03 -2.63
CA PHE A 256 -17.70 -24.21 -2.56
C PHE A 256 -18.61 -24.46 -3.77
N THR A 257 -19.87 -24.11 -3.60
CA THR A 257 -20.84 -23.95 -4.69
C THR A 257 -21.20 -22.47 -4.74
N PHE A 258 -21.13 -21.86 -5.92
CA PHE A 258 -21.55 -20.46 -6.13
C PHE A 258 -22.86 -20.41 -6.90
N GLU A 259 -23.90 -19.92 -6.23
CA GLU A 259 -25.24 -19.76 -6.78
C GLU A 259 -25.55 -18.29 -7.07
N PHE A 260 -26.15 -18.01 -8.23
CA PHE A 260 -26.50 -16.66 -8.65
C PHE A 260 -27.66 -16.67 -9.65
N TYR A 261 -28.28 -15.51 -9.82
CA TYR A 261 -29.17 -15.24 -10.94
C TYR A 261 -28.40 -14.41 -11.98
N ASN A 262 -28.54 -14.75 -13.26
CA ASN A 262 -28.05 -13.92 -14.37
C ASN A 262 -29.04 -12.77 -14.65
N LYS A 263 -28.69 -11.89 -15.61
CA LYS A 263 -29.54 -10.77 -16.04
C LYS A 263 -30.93 -11.21 -16.52
N GLU A 264 -31.04 -12.42 -17.05
CA GLU A 264 -32.28 -13.04 -17.53
C GLU A 264 -33.14 -13.63 -16.39
N LYS A 265 -32.69 -13.49 -15.12
CA LYS A 265 -33.30 -14.06 -13.90
C LYS A 265 -33.36 -15.59 -13.88
N ALA A 266 -32.55 -16.27 -14.68
CA ALA A 266 -32.35 -17.72 -14.57
C ALA A 266 -31.40 -18.04 -13.40
N TYR A 267 -31.78 -19.01 -12.57
CA TYR A 267 -30.90 -19.56 -11.54
C TYR A 267 -29.73 -20.31 -12.21
N ASN A 268 -28.52 -20.02 -11.75
CA ASN A 268 -27.28 -20.64 -12.19
C ASN A 268 -26.48 -21.08 -10.95
N SER A 269 -25.74 -22.18 -11.08
CA SER A 269 -24.93 -22.74 -10.00
C SER A 269 -23.64 -23.33 -10.54
N PHE A 270 -22.51 -23.00 -9.90
CA PHE A 270 -21.21 -23.59 -10.19
C PHE A 270 -20.70 -24.31 -8.94
N GLY A 271 -20.70 -25.65 -8.95
CA GLY A 271 -20.18 -26.46 -7.85
C GLY A 271 -20.22 -27.97 -8.11
N PRO A 272 -19.51 -28.78 -7.30
CA PRO A 272 -18.58 -28.35 -6.26
C PRO A 272 -17.23 -27.92 -6.85
N LEU A 273 -16.87 -26.64 -6.71
CA LEU A 273 -15.60 -26.10 -7.18
C LEU A 273 -14.53 -26.24 -6.10
N THR A 274 -13.37 -26.78 -6.47
CA THR A 274 -12.10 -26.45 -5.80
C THR A 274 -11.54 -25.14 -6.37
N PRO A 275 -10.73 -24.36 -5.63
CA PRO A 275 -10.22 -23.05 -6.09
C PRO A 275 -9.23 -23.04 -7.28
N LYS A 276 -9.26 -24.00 -8.21
CA LYS A 276 -8.32 -24.05 -9.35
C LYS A 276 -9.00 -24.46 -10.66
N ASP A 277 -9.05 -23.51 -11.59
CA ASP A 277 -8.84 -23.68 -13.04
C ASP A 277 -8.58 -22.30 -13.70
N HIS A 278 -7.94 -22.33 -14.88
CA HIS A 278 -7.47 -21.27 -15.82
C HIS A 278 -8.34 -19.98 -15.97
N ASP A 279 -7.86 -18.77 -16.37
CA ASP A 279 -6.54 -18.15 -16.69
C ASP A 279 -6.75 -16.59 -16.76
N TYR A 280 -5.73 -15.74 -16.52
CA TYR A 280 -5.90 -14.27 -16.35
C TYR A 280 -4.73 -13.36 -16.81
N ARG A 281 -5.06 -12.22 -17.46
CA ARG A 281 -4.18 -11.04 -17.74
C ARG A 281 -5.04 -9.77 -17.91
N LEU A 282 -4.67 -8.50 -17.63
CA LEU A 282 -3.56 -7.77 -16.96
C LEU A 282 -4.10 -6.29 -16.72
N VAL A 283 -3.27 -5.24 -16.45
CA VAL A 283 -3.54 -3.75 -16.32
C VAL A 283 -3.86 -3.24 -14.87
N PHE A 284 -3.46 -2.07 -14.28
CA PHE A 284 -2.49 -0.93 -14.46
C PHE A 284 -2.29 -0.16 -13.10
N ASN A 285 -1.54 0.98 -13.01
CA ASN A 285 -1.56 1.90 -11.82
C ASN A 285 -1.31 3.44 -12.07
N THR A 286 -1.22 4.27 -11.00
CA THR A 286 -1.70 5.69 -10.87
C THR A 286 -0.75 6.69 -10.13
N GLU A 287 -1.28 7.90 -9.77
CA GLU A 287 -0.76 9.10 -8.99
C GLU A 287 -0.19 10.28 -9.88
N VAL A 288 -0.05 11.65 -9.69
CA VAL A 288 -0.15 12.84 -8.72
C VAL A 288 1.08 13.84 -8.99
N GLN A 289 1.37 14.91 -8.18
CA GLN A 289 2.55 15.87 -8.06
C GLN A 289 2.91 16.96 -9.11
N ILE A 290 3.57 18.03 -8.59
CA ILE A 290 4.60 18.93 -9.19
C ILE A 290 5.51 19.43 -8.03
N GLY A 291 6.85 19.46 -8.14
CA GLY A 291 7.73 19.95 -7.05
C GLY A 291 9.24 19.86 -7.36
N LEU A 292 9.90 18.78 -6.91
CA LEU A 292 11.17 18.32 -7.50
C LEU A 292 10.87 17.57 -8.81
N GLU A 293 11.87 17.12 -9.58
CA GLU A 293 11.62 16.15 -10.66
C GLU A 293 11.18 14.78 -10.11
N LYS A 294 10.39 14.01 -10.86
CA LYS A 294 9.87 12.67 -10.45
C LYS A 294 10.92 11.75 -9.82
N LYS A 295 12.13 11.73 -10.41
CA LYS A 295 13.32 11.03 -9.90
C LYS A 295 13.72 11.51 -8.50
N ASP A 296 13.81 12.82 -8.31
CA ASP A 296 14.30 13.41 -7.06
C ASP A 296 13.24 13.34 -5.95
N ARG A 297 11.95 13.45 -6.29
CA ARG A 297 10.86 13.20 -5.32
C ARG A 297 10.94 11.79 -4.73
N LEU A 298 11.24 10.81 -5.60
CA LEU A 298 11.48 9.43 -5.21
C LEU A 298 12.77 9.25 -4.37
N LEU A 299 13.91 9.83 -4.81
CA LEU A 299 15.18 9.71 -4.09
C LEU A 299 15.22 10.44 -2.73
N TYR A 300 14.49 11.53 -2.57
CA TYR A 300 14.44 12.34 -1.34
C TYR A 300 13.26 11.98 -0.41
N GLY A 301 12.39 11.04 -0.81
CA GLY A 301 11.27 10.56 0.03
C GLY A 301 10.03 11.45 0.05
N ASP A 302 9.90 12.36 -0.91
CA ASP A 302 8.71 13.17 -1.18
C ASP A 302 7.67 12.40 -2.02
N SER A 303 8.04 11.25 -2.58
CA SER A 303 7.17 10.42 -3.43
C SER A 303 7.56 8.94 -3.39
N CYS A 304 6.57 8.06 -3.49
CA CYS A 304 6.71 6.62 -3.66
C CYS A 304 5.36 6.04 -4.15
N MET A 305 5.29 4.74 -4.40
CA MET A 305 4.02 4.07 -4.74
C MET A 305 3.13 3.95 -3.50
N THR A 306 2.00 4.66 -3.45
CA THR A 306 1.15 4.70 -2.24
C THR A 306 -0.14 3.92 -2.38
N HIS A 307 -0.77 3.90 -3.56
CA HIS A 307 -2.11 3.33 -3.75
C HIS A 307 -2.26 2.58 -5.08
N ALA A 308 -3.28 1.73 -5.19
CA ALA A 308 -3.56 0.93 -6.38
C ALA A 308 -5.02 1.10 -6.82
N MET A 309 -5.24 1.41 -8.10
CA MET A 309 -6.58 1.68 -8.68
C MET A 309 -6.68 1.20 -10.14
N VAL A 310 -7.87 1.28 -10.75
CA VAL A 310 -8.14 0.71 -12.08
C VAL A 310 -8.59 1.77 -13.09
N PHE A 311 -7.94 1.86 -14.26
CA PHE A 311 -8.43 2.72 -15.35
C PHE A 311 -9.62 2.09 -16.08
N THR A 312 -10.68 2.86 -16.30
CA THR A 312 -11.90 2.41 -17.01
C THR A 312 -12.22 3.21 -18.27
N ALA A 313 -11.66 4.42 -18.43
CA ALA A 313 -11.84 5.23 -19.64
C ALA A 313 -10.67 6.21 -19.87
N VAL A 314 -10.54 6.68 -21.10
CA VAL A 314 -9.64 7.77 -21.50
C VAL A 314 -10.40 8.78 -22.37
N GLY A 315 -10.12 10.06 -22.17
CA GLY A 315 -10.57 11.16 -23.03
C GLY A 315 -9.39 11.63 -23.86
N THR A 316 -9.48 11.56 -25.19
CA THR A 316 -8.43 12.01 -26.12
C THR A 316 -8.79 13.31 -26.83
N ASP A 317 -7.79 13.92 -27.48
CA ASP A 317 -8.01 14.86 -28.58
C ASP A 317 -8.39 14.14 -29.90
N GLU A 318 -8.51 14.90 -30.99
CA GLU A 318 -8.81 14.39 -32.34
C GLU A 318 -7.66 13.58 -32.96
N GLN A 319 -6.45 13.76 -32.45
CA GLN A 319 -5.23 13.07 -32.89
C GLN A 319 -4.98 11.77 -32.10
N GLY A 320 -5.74 11.53 -31.04
CA GLY A 320 -5.67 10.34 -30.19
C GLY A 320 -4.80 10.49 -28.94
N ASN A 321 -4.24 11.67 -28.66
CA ASN A 321 -3.43 11.88 -27.46
C ASN A 321 -4.32 11.91 -26.21
N PRO A 322 -3.91 11.26 -25.10
CA PRO A 322 -4.68 11.26 -23.86
C PRO A 322 -4.66 12.64 -23.19
N LEU A 323 -5.83 13.14 -22.80
CA LEU A 323 -6.00 14.38 -22.03
C LEU A 323 -6.34 14.11 -20.57
N LYS A 324 -7.11 13.03 -20.32
CA LYS A 324 -7.60 12.63 -19.01
C LYS A 324 -8.02 11.16 -18.97
N PHE A 325 -8.05 10.58 -17.78
CA PHE A 325 -8.44 9.19 -17.53
C PHE A 325 -9.54 9.11 -16.45
N ARG A 326 -10.41 8.11 -16.55
CA ARG A 326 -11.35 7.71 -15.50
C ARG A 326 -10.77 6.55 -14.72
N VAL A 327 -10.86 6.60 -13.39
CA VAL A 327 -10.34 5.57 -12.51
C VAL A 327 -11.40 5.10 -11.50
N GLU A 328 -11.59 3.78 -11.40
CA GLU A 328 -12.34 3.12 -10.32
C GLU A 328 -11.44 3.02 -9.07
N ASN A 329 -11.93 3.55 -7.94
CA ASN A 329 -11.26 3.49 -6.65
C ASN A 329 -11.95 2.47 -5.70
N SER A 330 -11.27 2.09 -4.62
CA SER A 330 -11.69 1.07 -3.65
C SER A 330 -12.13 1.66 -2.30
N TYR A 331 -12.75 2.85 -2.30
CA TYR A 331 -13.26 3.56 -1.11
C TYR A 331 -14.80 3.67 -1.05
N GLY A 332 -15.53 2.95 -1.91
CA GLY A 332 -16.99 2.98 -1.98
C GLY A 332 -17.56 4.09 -2.87
N ASP A 333 -18.89 4.20 -2.89
CA ASP A 333 -19.67 5.00 -3.84
C ASP A 333 -20.12 6.38 -3.35
N LYS A 334 -19.75 6.77 -2.12
CA LYS A 334 -20.16 8.04 -1.50
C LYS A 334 -19.25 9.22 -1.83
N GLU A 335 -17.97 8.93 -2.07
CA GLU A 335 -16.94 9.92 -2.36
C GLU A 335 -16.79 10.14 -3.87
N TYR A 336 -16.29 11.32 -4.26
CA TYR A 336 -15.99 11.67 -5.66
C TYR A 336 -17.19 11.50 -6.62
N ASP A 337 -16.96 11.15 -7.88
CA ASP A 337 -18.01 10.77 -8.83
C ASP A 337 -18.42 9.30 -8.60
N LYS A 338 -19.15 9.06 -7.52
CA LYS A 338 -19.66 7.73 -7.13
C LYS A 338 -18.56 6.67 -7.00
N GLY A 339 -17.45 7.04 -6.36
CA GLY A 339 -16.24 6.20 -6.21
C GLY A 339 -15.27 6.26 -7.39
N TYR A 340 -15.54 7.06 -8.42
CA TYR A 340 -14.65 7.25 -9.56
C TYR A 340 -13.93 8.60 -9.52
N LEU A 341 -12.67 8.59 -9.95
CA LEU A 341 -11.80 9.74 -10.07
C LEU A 341 -11.60 10.15 -11.55
N LEU A 342 -11.31 11.44 -11.76
CA LEU A 342 -10.80 11.98 -13.02
C LEU A 342 -9.36 12.41 -12.81
N LEU A 343 -8.46 11.84 -13.61
CA LEU A 343 -7.03 12.13 -13.63
C LEU A 343 -6.71 12.89 -14.91
N THR A 344 -5.84 13.89 -14.88
CA THR A 344 -5.36 14.55 -16.11
C THR A 344 -4.06 13.90 -16.61
N GLU A 345 -3.71 14.09 -17.89
CA GLU A 345 -2.42 13.58 -18.41
C GLU A 345 -1.20 14.16 -17.65
N PRO A 346 -1.11 15.47 -17.32
CA PRO A 346 0.02 15.99 -16.57
C PRO A 346 0.10 15.44 -15.14
N TRP A 347 -1.03 15.06 -14.55
CA TRP A 347 -1.09 14.39 -13.25
C TRP A 347 -0.60 12.94 -13.37
N PHE A 348 -1.04 12.20 -14.41
CA PHE A 348 -0.58 10.83 -14.72
C PHE A 348 0.94 10.80 -14.94
N ARG A 349 1.48 11.79 -15.66
CA ARG A 349 2.92 11.86 -15.96
C ARG A 349 3.81 11.85 -14.71
N GLU A 350 3.34 12.42 -13.60
CA GLU A 350 4.21 12.86 -12.50
C GLU A 350 4.39 11.87 -11.33
N PHE A 351 3.38 11.23 -10.70
CA PHE A 351 3.63 10.08 -9.79
C PHE A 351 3.39 8.69 -10.46
N VAL A 352 2.85 8.51 -11.68
CA VAL A 352 2.62 7.11 -12.19
C VAL A 352 3.93 6.33 -12.30
N PHE A 353 4.16 5.41 -11.37
CA PHE A 353 5.39 4.63 -11.29
C PHE A 353 5.29 3.27 -11.98
N GLU A 354 4.10 2.66 -12.03
CA GLU A 354 3.92 1.29 -12.52
C GLU A 354 2.67 1.12 -13.39
N VAL A 355 2.80 0.37 -14.51
CA VAL A 355 1.73 0.10 -15.47
C VAL A 355 1.81 -1.31 -16.04
N VAL A 356 0.99 -2.20 -15.48
CA VAL A 356 0.97 -3.66 -15.65
C VAL A 356 0.34 -4.12 -17.00
N ILE A 357 0.84 -3.75 -18.19
CA ILE A 357 0.10 -4.07 -19.47
C ILE A 357 -0.03 -5.58 -19.78
N ASP A 358 -1.09 -5.96 -20.52
CA ASP A 358 -1.11 -7.26 -21.21
C ASP A 358 0.01 -7.34 -22.25
N LYS A 359 0.84 -8.37 -22.14
CA LYS A 359 2.01 -8.62 -23.00
C LYS A 359 1.68 -8.59 -24.50
N LYS A 360 0.44 -8.87 -24.92
CA LYS A 360 0.00 -8.76 -26.33
C LYS A 360 -0.03 -7.32 -26.88
N TYR A 361 0.02 -6.31 -26.00
CA TYR A 361 0.09 -4.89 -26.35
C TYR A 361 1.51 -4.31 -26.16
N VAL A 362 2.49 -5.13 -25.76
CA VAL A 362 3.86 -4.69 -25.49
C VAL A 362 4.77 -5.03 -26.69
N PRO A 363 5.51 -4.06 -27.26
CA PRO A 363 6.52 -4.35 -28.29
C PRO A 363 7.56 -5.37 -27.83
N SER A 364 8.05 -6.22 -28.75
CA SER A 364 9.00 -7.29 -28.42
C SER A 364 10.31 -6.78 -27.81
N GLU A 365 10.80 -5.63 -28.30
CA GLU A 365 11.97 -4.91 -27.76
C GLU A 365 11.83 -4.51 -26.28
N VAL A 366 10.61 -4.25 -25.80
CA VAL A 366 10.33 -3.97 -24.38
C VAL A 366 10.16 -5.27 -23.59
N LEU A 367 9.58 -6.32 -24.20
CA LEU A 367 9.52 -7.65 -23.59
C LEU A 367 10.90 -8.29 -23.41
N ASP A 368 11.89 -7.92 -24.24
CA ASP A 368 13.26 -8.41 -24.14
C ASP A 368 14.02 -7.91 -22.90
N VAL A 369 13.51 -6.88 -22.21
CA VAL A 369 14.03 -6.46 -20.89
C VAL A 369 13.92 -7.59 -19.85
N PHE A 370 12.89 -8.45 -19.94
CA PHE A 370 12.74 -9.62 -19.06
C PHE A 370 13.81 -10.72 -19.27
N LYS A 371 14.72 -10.56 -20.25
CA LYS A 371 15.85 -11.47 -20.50
C LYS A 371 17.17 -10.99 -19.88
N GLN A 372 17.18 -9.77 -19.31
CA GLN A 372 18.37 -9.15 -18.74
C GLN A 372 18.55 -9.54 -17.26
N GLU A 373 19.76 -9.38 -16.71
CA GLU A 373 20.00 -9.55 -15.28
C GLU A 373 19.34 -8.38 -14.51
N ALA A 374 18.54 -8.70 -13.50
CA ALA A 374 17.76 -7.71 -12.76
C ALA A 374 18.64 -6.92 -11.78
N ILE A 375 18.57 -5.60 -11.84
CA ILE A 375 19.25 -4.70 -10.90
C ILE A 375 18.62 -4.87 -9.51
N VAL A 376 19.36 -5.45 -8.57
CA VAL A 376 18.90 -5.67 -7.18
C VAL A 376 18.92 -4.35 -6.42
N LEU A 377 17.74 -3.81 -6.10
CA LEU A 377 17.57 -2.63 -5.26
C LEU A 377 17.54 -3.00 -3.76
N PRO A 378 17.88 -2.09 -2.84
CA PRO A 378 17.80 -2.34 -1.41
C PRO A 378 16.36 -2.61 -0.94
N ALA A 379 16.17 -3.42 0.10
CA ALA A 379 14.83 -3.78 0.60
C ALA A 379 13.95 -2.58 1.04
N TRP A 380 14.56 -1.43 1.32
CA TRP A 380 13.89 -0.18 1.73
C TRP A 380 13.71 0.83 0.57
N ASP A 381 13.89 0.41 -0.68
CA ASP A 381 13.72 1.27 -1.84
C ASP A 381 12.26 1.79 -1.98
N PRO A 382 12.03 3.06 -2.36
CA PRO A 382 10.69 3.61 -2.57
C PRO A 382 9.90 2.95 -3.71
N MET A 383 10.53 2.22 -4.65
CA MET A 383 9.85 1.37 -5.65
C MET A 383 9.34 0.03 -5.06
N GLY A 384 8.92 0.04 -3.79
CA GLY A 384 8.53 -1.13 -3.03
C GLY A 384 7.02 -1.41 -3.02
N THR A 385 6.48 -1.52 -1.80
CA THR A 385 5.13 -2.02 -1.52
C THR A 385 4.07 -0.92 -1.57
N LEU A 386 3.04 -1.10 -2.40
CA LEU A 386 1.83 -0.27 -2.44
C LEU A 386 1.12 -0.30 -1.07
N ALA A 387 0.47 0.78 -0.63
CA ALA A 387 -0.01 0.99 0.74
C ALA A 387 1.11 1.01 1.81
N CYS A 388 2.12 1.85 1.58
CA CYS A 388 3.23 2.08 2.50
C CYS A 388 2.77 2.62 3.88
N PRO A 389 3.25 2.09 5.02
CA PRO A 389 2.89 2.54 6.37
C PRO A 389 3.28 3.98 6.74
N VAL A 390 3.92 4.73 5.84
CA VAL A 390 4.18 6.18 6.00
C VAL A 390 2.96 7.00 5.59
N CYS A 391 2.17 6.49 4.63
CA CYS A 391 1.03 7.16 4.01
C CYS A 391 -0.32 6.78 4.65
N SER A 392 -0.41 5.62 5.32
CA SER A 392 -1.63 5.13 5.97
C SER A 392 -1.90 5.79 7.32
N LYS A 393 -2.10 7.12 7.33
CA LYS A 393 -2.22 7.93 8.57
C LYS A 393 -3.50 8.75 8.69
N GLU A 394 -4.42 8.57 7.75
CA GLU A 394 -5.79 9.10 7.73
C GLU A 394 -6.78 7.92 7.70
#